data_AF-A0A382V2V7-F1
#
_entry.id   AF-A0A382V2V7-F1
#
_cell.length_a   1.000
_cell.length_b   1.000
_cell.length_c   1.000
_cell.angle_alpha   90.00
_cell.angle_beta   90.00
_cell.angle_gamma   90.00
#
_symmetry.space_group_name_H-M   'P 1'
#
loop_
_entity.id
_entity.type
_entity.pdbx_description
1 polymer ?
#
loop_
_entity_poly.entity_id
_entity_poly.type
_entity_poly.pdbx_seq_one_letter_code
_entity_poly.pdbx_strand_id
1 'polypeptide(L)' 'MSKPAERNLIVGLDIGTSQVKAVVGELLEDDQISIVGVGTHASKGMDKGGV' A
#
# COMPACT_ATOMS: atom_id res chain seq x y z
N MET A 1 -6.65 9.76 28.01
CA MET A 1 -5.98 9.60 26.71
C MET A 1 -6.54 8.33 26.06
N SER A 2 -7.50 8.46 25.16
CA SER A 2 -8.06 7.32 24.42
C SER A 2 -6.97 6.72 23.54
N LYS A 3 -6.70 5.41 23.69
CA LYS A 3 -5.86 4.67 22.74
C LYS A 3 -6.46 4.87 21.34
N PRO A 4 -5.69 5.29 20.33
CA PRO A 4 -6.19 5.28 18.97
C PRO A 4 -6.64 3.86 18.64
N ALA A 5 -7.82 3.73 18.01
CA ALA A 5 -8.32 2.45 17.55
C ALA A 5 -7.23 1.80 16.69
N GLU A 6 -6.89 0.56 17.03
CA GLU A 6 -5.88 -0.21 16.30
C GLU A 6 -6.51 -0.62 14.96
N ARG A 7 -6.13 0.09 13.89
CA ARG A 7 -6.67 -0.17 12.54
C ARG A 7 -5.86 -1.29 11.89
N ASN A 8 -6.54 -2.33 11.43
CA ASN A 8 -5.90 -3.43 10.73
C ASN A 8 -5.61 -3.03 9.27
N LEU A 9 -4.44 -2.45 9.04
CA LEU A 9 -4.04 -1.95 7.73
C LEU A 9 -3.23 -3.00 6.95
N ILE A 10 -3.61 -3.20 5.69
CA ILE A 10 -2.90 -4.01 4.71
C ILE A 10 -2.35 -3.07 3.63
N VAL A 11 -1.08 -3.25 3.28
CA VAL A 11 -0.43 -2.46 2.21
C VAL A 11 -0.03 -3.36 1.06
N GLY A 12 -0.61 -3.11 -0.10
CA GLY A 12 -0.15 -3.67 -1.37
C GLY A 12 0.93 -2.78 -1.97
N LEU A 13 2.08 -3.36 -2.33
CA LEU A 13 3.19 -2.66 -2.96
C LEU A 13 3.50 -3.31 -4.31
N ASP A 14 3.43 -2.51 -5.38
CA ASP A 14 3.81 -2.89 -6.73
C ASP A 14 5.04 -2.09 -7.16
N ILE A 15 6.16 -2.77 -7.38
CA ILE A 15 7.44 -2.16 -7.76
C ILE A 15 7.67 -2.45 -9.25
N GLY A 16 7.26 -1.51 -10.09
CA GLY A 16 7.58 -1.53 -11.51
C GLY A 16 8.90 -0.83 -11.83
N THR A 17 9.43 -1.10 -13.02
CA THR A 17 10.61 -0.40 -13.56
C THR A 17 10.34 1.08 -13.84
N SER A 18 9.09 1.45 -14.13
CA SER A 18 8.70 2.84 -14.40
C SER A 18 8.12 3.55 -13.18
N GLN A 19 7.32 2.85 -12.39
CA GLN A 19 6.62 3.41 -11.24
C GLN A 19 6.55 2.43 -10.09
N VAL A 20 6.59 2.97 -8.87
CA VAL A 20 6.22 2.26 -7.64
C VAL A 20 4.82 2.70 -7.24
N LYS A 21 3.94 1.76 -6.94
CA LYS A 21 2.56 2.02 -6.53
C LYS A 21 2.32 1.38 -5.16
N ALA A 22 1.64 2.11 -4.29
CA ALA A 22 1.21 1.63 -2.99
C ALA A 22 -0.31 1.77 -2.87
N VAL A 23 -0.97 0.74 -2.37
CA VAL A 23 -2.39 0.75 -2.04
C VAL A 23 -2.52 0.40 -0.57
N VAL A 24 -3.22 1.23 0.19
CA VAL A 24 -3.50 1.01 1.61
C VAL A 24 -4.96 0.64 1.76
N GLY A 25 -5.20 -0.55 2.30
CA GLY A 25 -6.51 -1.06 2.65
C GLY A 25 -6.66 -1.23 4.16
N GLU A 26 -7.88 -1.08 4.65
CA GLU A 26 -8.28 -1.48 6.01
C GLU A 26 -9.09 -2.78 5.91
N LEU A 27 -8.69 -3.81 6.66
CA LEU A 27 -9.46 -5.04 6.78
C LEU A 27 -10.62 -4.80 7.74
N LEU A 28 -11.84 -4.95 7.22
CA LEU A 28 -13.08 -4.82 7.97
C LEU A 28 -13.41 -6.13 8.70
N GLU A 29 -14.36 -6.07 9.63
CA GLU A 29 -14.79 -7.24 10.42
C GLU A 29 -15.45 -8.35 9.59
N ASP A 30 -15.92 -8.02 8.38
CA ASP A 30 -16.53 -8.94 7.42
C ASP A 30 -15.52 -9.50 6.39
N ASP A 31 -14.22 -9.42 6.70
CA ASP A 31 -13.09 -9.80 5.86
C ASP A 31 -12.99 -9.04 4.52
N GLN A 32 -13.76 -7.97 4.33
CA GLN A 32 -13.61 -7.09 3.17
C GLN A 32 -12.48 -6.09 3.37
N ILE A 33 -11.84 -5.70 2.26
CA ILE A 33 -10.79 -4.67 2.26
C ILE A 33 -11.39 -3.36 1.74
N SER A 34 -11.36 -2.32 2.59
CA SER A 34 -11.72 -0.95 2.20
C SER A 34 -10.47 -0.18 1.81
N ILE A 35 -10.41 0.37 0.59
CA ILE A 35 -9.27 1.17 0.13
C ILE A 35 -9.34 2.56 0.77
N VAL A 36 -8.35 2.87 1.61
CA VAL A 36 -8.25 4.16 2.32
C VAL A 36 -7.19 5.10 1.72
N GLY A 37 -6.30 4.57 0.87
CA GLY A 37 -5.30 5.40 0.20
C GLY A 37 -4.62 4.70 -0.97
N VAL A 38 -4.19 5.50 -1.95
CA VAL A 38 -3.36 5.07 -3.08
C VAL A 38 -2.23 6.07 -3.29
N GLY A 39 -1.05 5.57 -3.65
CA GLY A 39 0.13 6.37 -3.92
C GLY A 39 0.86 5.86 -5.15
N THR A 40 1.48 6.77 -5.89
CA THR A 40 2.33 6.42 -7.03
C THR A 40 3.55 7.33 -7.06
N HIS A 41 4.70 6.77 -7.39
CA HIS A 41 5.95 7.50 -7.54
C HIS A 41 6.73 6.99 -8.74
N ALA A 42 7.52 7.86 -9.38
CA ALA A 42 8.46 7.42 -10.41
C ALA A 42 9.50 6.47 -9.78
N SER A 43 9.74 5.33 -10.42
CA SER A 43 10.73 4.37 -9.93
C SER A 43 12.14 4.94 -10.06
N LYS A 44 13.02 4.58 -9.12
CA LYS A 44 14.42 5.00 -9.10
C LYS A 44 15.29 3.78 -8.85
N GLY A 45 16.22 3.51 -9.76
CA GLY A 45 17.17 2.41 -9.64
C GLY A 45 16.61 1.02 -9.94
N MET A 46 15.50 0.92 -10.68
CA MET A 46 14.93 -0.37 -11.11
C MET A 46 15.15 -0.55 -12.61
N ASP A 47 16.01 -1.49 -13.02
CA ASP A 47 16.26 -1.81 -14.44
C ASP A 47 15.79 -3.23 -14.76
N LYS A 48 14.83 -3.36 -15.69
CA LYS A 48 14.26 -4.64 -16.16
C LYS A 48 13.86 -5.64 -15.06
N GLY A 49 13.47 -5.15 -13.88
CA GLY A 49 13.04 -5.98 -12.74
C GLY A 49 14.17 -6.37 -11.78
N GLY A 50 15.38 -5.82 -11.96
CA GLY A 50 16.48 -5.85 -11.00
C GLY A 50 16.80 -4.47 -10.44
N VAL A 51 17.62 -4.44 -9.38
CA VAL A 51 18.20 -3.23 -8.77
C VAL A 51 19.62 -3.03 -9.27
#